data_AF-A0A520J7W7-F1
#
_entry.id   AF-A0A520J7W7-F1
#
_cell.length_a   1.000
_cell.length_b   1.000
_cell.length_c   1.000
_cell.angle_alpha   90.00
_cell.angle_beta   90.00
_cell.angle_gamma   90.00
#
_symmetry.space_group_name_H-M   'P 1'
#
loop_
_entity.id
_entity.type
_entity.pdbx_description
1 polymer ?
#
loop_
_entity_poly.entity_id
_entity_poly.type
_entity_poly.pdbx_seq_one_letter_code
_entity_poly.pdbx_strand_id
1 'polypeptide(L)'
;MNLTRFGGKEALFSVKCLIAAFLAYYIALRIGLTRPYWAVTTSYIVAQPLAGAVLSKAVFRVAGTVLGAAAAVVLVPNLVNAPELLSLGLALWLGLCLYISLLDRTPRAYLFLLAGYTASIIGFPSVTTPGAVFTIAALRVQEITIGILCGSLIHGFVFPQTVTATLLARIDAILA
;
A
#
# COMPACT_ATOMS: atom_id res chain seq x y z
N MET A 1 -0.43 -14.97 32.41
CA MET A 1 -0.44 -14.12 31.19
C MET A 1 0.07 -12.74 31.59
N ASN A 2 1.38 -12.51 31.48
CA ASN A 2 2.06 -11.33 32.05
C ASN A 2 1.90 -10.09 31.17
N LEU A 3 1.21 -9.06 31.69
CA LEU A 3 0.96 -7.76 31.04
C LEU A 3 2.21 -6.85 30.96
N THR A 4 3.38 -7.31 31.41
CA THR A 4 4.65 -6.55 31.39
C THR A 4 5.35 -6.50 30.03
N ARG A 5 4.72 -7.04 28.97
CA ARG A 5 5.29 -7.10 27.62
C ARG A 5 4.99 -5.91 26.70
N PHE A 6 4.05 -5.03 27.06
CA PHE A 6 3.75 -3.83 26.27
C PHE A 6 4.63 -2.67 26.73
N GLY A 7 5.76 -2.45 26.05
CA GLY A 7 6.54 -1.25 26.25
C GLY A 7 5.72 -0.01 25.85
N GLY A 8 5.88 1.12 26.54
CA GLY A 8 5.14 2.37 26.23
C GLY A 8 5.28 2.82 24.77
N LYS A 9 6.37 2.44 24.09
CA LYS A 9 6.60 2.68 22.65
C LYS A 9 5.67 1.85 21.75
N GLU A 10 5.37 0.60 22.11
CA GLU A 10 4.50 -0.29 21.34
C GLU A 10 3.03 0.11 21.51
N ALA A 11 2.65 0.52 22.73
CA ALA A 11 1.33 1.09 23.00
C ALA A 11 1.12 2.38 22.20
N LEU A 12 2.09 3.29 22.21
CA LEU A 12 2.05 4.52 21.40
C LEU A 12 1.93 4.22 19.91
N PHE A 13 2.71 3.26 19.39
CA PHE A 13 2.62 2.85 17.99
C PHE A 13 1.23 2.32 17.64
N SER A 14 0.64 1.48 18.50
CA SER A 14 -0.69 0.91 18.30
C SER A 14 -1.78 1.99 18.29
N VAL A 15 -1.69 2.97 19.20
CA VAL A 15 -2.60 4.12 19.23
C VAL A 15 -2.46 4.96 17.96
N LYS A 16 -1.24 5.20 17.46
CA LYS A 16 -1.01 5.90 16.19
C LYS A 16 -1.65 5.17 15.01
N CYS A 17 -1.47 3.85 14.91
CA CYS A 17 -2.10 3.03 13.88
C CYS A 17 -3.63 3.12 13.93
N LEU A 18 -4.20 3.10 15.14
CA LEU A 18 -5.63 3.17 15.37
C LEU A 18 -6.21 4.54 14.98
N ILE A 19 -5.56 5.65 15.38
CA ILE A 19 -5.95 7.01 14.98
C ILE A 19 -5.86 7.15 13.46
N ALA A 20 -4.79 6.66 12.83
CA ALA A 20 -4.64 6.69 11.38
C ALA A 20 -5.74 5.91 10.64
N ALA A 21 -6.10 4.73 11.15
CA ALA A 21 -7.18 3.91 10.60
C ALA A 21 -8.54 4.60 10.72
N PHE A 22 -8.87 5.16 11.88
CA PHE A 22 -10.13 5.89 12.08
C PHE A 22 -10.21 7.14 11.21
N LEU A 23 -9.10 7.89 11.08
CA LEU A 23 -9.04 9.06 10.21
C LEU A 23 -9.23 8.69 8.73
N ALA A 24 -8.55 7.63 8.27
CA ALA A 24 -8.70 7.12 6.91
C ALA A 24 -10.14 6.66 6.63
N TYR A 25 -10.75 5.95 7.58
CA TYR A 25 -12.13 5.51 7.48
C TYR A 25 -13.11 6.69 7.42
N TYR A 26 -12.94 7.68 8.31
CA TYR A 26 -13.77 8.87 8.34
C TYR A 26 -13.70 9.65 7.03
N ILE A 27 -12.50 9.87 6.49
CA ILE A 27 -12.31 10.58 5.21
C ILE A 27 -12.90 9.77 4.06
N ALA A 28 -12.69 8.45 4.02
CA ALA A 28 -13.25 7.58 2.99
C ALA A 28 -14.79 7.63 2.96
N LEU A 29 -15.43 7.61 4.13
CA LEU A 29 -16.88 7.76 4.24
C LEU A 29 -17.36 9.15 3.81
N ARG A 30 -16.63 10.21 4.18
CA ARG A 30 -17.00 11.60 3.82
C ARG A 30 -16.91 11.87 2.33
N ILE A 31 -15.97 11.26 1.63
CA ILE A 31 -15.82 11.36 0.17
C ILE A 31 -16.81 10.42 -0.56
N GLY A 32 -17.42 9.46 0.16
CA GLY A 32 -18.38 8.53 -0.41
C GLY A 32 -17.72 7.35 -1.15
N LEU A 33 -16.53 6.92 -0.72
CA LEU A 33 -15.85 5.77 -1.31
C LEU A 33 -16.68 4.50 -1.13
N THR A 34 -16.77 3.71 -2.19
CA THR A 34 -17.58 2.47 -2.20
C THR A 34 -17.00 1.40 -1.27
N ARG A 35 -15.67 1.34 -1.08
CA ARG A 35 -15.01 0.29 -0.28
C ARG A 35 -14.01 0.90 0.73
N PRO A 36 -14.51 1.56 1.78
CA PRO A 36 -13.65 2.26 2.76
C PRO A 36 -12.71 1.31 3.53
N TYR A 37 -12.97 0.00 3.53
CA TYR A 37 -12.08 -0.98 4.16
C TYR A 37 -10.67 -0.99 3.55
N TRP A 38 -10.51 -0.68 2.25
CA TRP A 38 -9.19 -0.60 1.63
C TRP A 38 -8.34 0.54 2.19
N ALA A 39 -8.96 1.69 2.49
CA ALA A 39 -8.27 2.82 3.09
C ALA A 39 -7.70 2.45 4.47
N VAL A 40 -8.50 1.76 5.29
CA VAL A 40 -8.11 1.26 6.62
C VAL A 40 -7.00 0.21 6.55
N THR A 41 -7.16 -0.81 5.70
CA THR A 41 -6.12 -1.84 5.51
C THR A 41 -4.81 -1.22 5.05
N THR A 42 -4.90 -0.19 4.22
CA THR A 42 -3.73 0.48 3.65
C THR A 42 -2.99 1.33 4.68
N SER A 43 -3.70 2.08 5.53
CA SER A 43 -3.07 2.83 6.62
C SER A 43 -2.30 1.92 7.57
N TYR A 44 -2.80 0.70 7.80
CA TYR A 44 -2.11 -0.29 8.61
C TYR A 44 -0.88 -0.88 7.92
N ILE A 45 -0.95 -1.18 6.61
CA ILE A 45 0.19 -1.77 5.89
C ILE A 45 1.38 -0.81 5.78
N VAL A 46 1.13 0.50 5.70
CA VAL A 46 2.21 1.50 5.68
C VAL A 46 2.72 1.85 7.07
N ALA A 47 2.02 1.46 8.14
CA ALA A 47 2.47 1.73 9.50
C ALA A 47 3.82 1.05 9.76
N GLN A 48 4.83 1.86 10.03
CA GLN A 48 6.17 1.41 10.39
C GLN A 48 6.67 2.24 11.59
N PRO A 49 7.51 1.65 12.47
CA PRO A 49 8.01 2.35 13.66
C PRO A 49 8.84 3.59 13.30
N LEU A 50 9.57 3.55 12.18
CA LEU A 50 10.39 4.66 11.68
C LEU A 50 9.60 5.48 10.66
N ALA A 51 9.44 6.79 10.90
CA ALA A 51 8.69 7.69 10.01
C ALA A 51 9.26 7.76 8.58
N GLY A 52 10.58 7.72 8.43
CA GLY A 52 11.22 7.70 7.10
C GLY A 52 10.95 6.42 6.30
N ALA A 53 10.78 5.29 6.99
CA ALA A 53 10.41 4.03 6.35
C ALA A 53 8.97 4.10 5.82
N VAL A 54 8.05 4.68 6.60
CA VAL A 54 6.63 4.88 6.23
C VAL A 54 6.53 5.62 4.91
N LEU A 55 7.24 6.74 4.76
CA LEU A 55 7.17 7.57 3.55
C LEU A 55 7.73 6.85 2.32
N SER A 56 8.87 6.16 2.47
CA SER A 56 9.46 5.37 1.39
C SER A 56 8.49 4.27 0.91
N LYS A 57 7.94 3.50 1.85
CA LYS A 57 6.97 2.42 1.54
C LYS A 57 5.66 2.96 0.95
N ALA A 58 5.21 4.11 1.43
CA ALA A 58 4.03 4.81 0.94
C ALA A 58 4.15 5.18 -0.55
N VAL A 59 5.27 5.78 -0.96
CA VAL A 59 5.48 6.20 -2.36
C VAL A 59 5.47 4.99 -3.30
N PHE A 60 6.19 3.92 -2.95
CA PHE A 60 6.21 2.70 -3.76
C PHE A 60 4.83 2.04 -3.83
N ARG A 61 4.02 2.16 -2.77
CA ARG A 61 2.66 1.63 -2.75
C ARG A 61 1.74 2.38 -3.71
N VAL A 62 1.78 3.71 -3.72
CA VAL A 62 0.99 4.50 -4.67
C VAL A 62 1.40 4.16 -6.10
N ALA A 63 2.70 4.23 -6.40
CA ALA A 63 3.22 3.99 -7.74
C ALA A 63 2.88 2.59 -8.27
N GLY A 64 3.07 1.55 -7.45
CA GLY A 64 2.72 0.18 -7.83
C GLY A 64 1.22 0.00 -8.06
N THR A 65 0.38 0.62 -7.23
CA THR A 65 -1.08 0.57 -7.40
C THR A 65 -1.50 1.25 -8.70
N VAL A 66 -0.94 2.41 -9.03
CA VAL A 66 -1.24 3.14 -10.27
C VAL A 66 -0.80 2.33 -11.49
N LEU A 67 0.39 1.73 -11.47
CA LEU A 67 0.86 0.88 -12.56
C LEU A 67 -0.01 -0.36 -12.76
N GLY A 68 -0.38 -1.04 -11.67
CA GLY A 68 -1.28 -2.20 -11.74
C GLY A 68 -2.69 -1.82 -12.22
N ALA A 69 -3.21 -0.68 -11.75
CA ALA A 69 -4.48 -0.13 -12.20
C ALA A 69 -4.46 0.21 -13.70
N ALA A 70 -3.40 0.85 -14.18
CA ALA A 70 -3.22 1.16 -15.61
C ALA A 70 -3.17 -0.12 -16.45
N ALA A 71 -2.40 -1.13 -16.02
CA ALA A 71 -2.34 -2.41 -16.71
C ALA A 71 -3.71 -3.10 -16.76
N ALA A 72 -4.49 -3.10 -15.68
CA ALA A 72 -5.83 -3.67 -15.67
C ALA A 72 -6.78 -2.91 -16.62
N VAL A 73 -6.73 -1.58 -16.63
CA VAL A 73 -7.55 -0.74 -17.53
C VAL A 73 -7.20 -0.96 -19.00
N VAL A 74 -5.94 -1.28 -19.32
CA VAL A 74 -5.53 -1.59 -20.69
C VAL A 74 -5.90 -3.03 -21.06
N LEU A 75 -5.56 -4.02 -20.24
CA LEU A 75 -5.75 -5.43 -20.59
C LEU A 75 -7.22 -5.85 -20.59
N VAL A 76 -8.00 -5.47 -19.56
CA VAL A 76 -9.35 -6.00 -19.36
C VAL A 76 -10.28 -5.68 -20.54
N PRO A 77 -10.52 -4.41 -20.92
CA PRO A 77 -11.51 -4.13 -21.97
C PRO A 77 -11.07 -4.63 -23.36
N ASN A 78 -9.75 -4.75 -23.61
CA ASN A 78 -9.24 -5.25 -24.88
C ASN A 78 -9.31 -6.78 -25.01
N LEU A 79 -9.15 -7.52 -23.90
CA LEU A 79 -9.00 -8.98 -23.91
C LEU A 79 -10.18 -9.73 -23.28
N VAL A 80 -11.18 -9.04 -22.72
CA VAL A 80 -12.33 -9.66 -22.03
C VAL A 80 -13.12 -10.64 -22.90
N ASN A 81 -13.17 -10.41 -24.23
CA ASN A 81 -13.88 -11.29 -25.16
C ASN A 81 -13.20 -12.66 -25.33
N ALA A 82 -11.93 -12.79 -24.94
CA ALA A 82 -11.15 -14.02 -25.01
C ALA A 82 -10.53 -14.31 -23.62
N PRO A 83 -11.24 -15.01 -22.72
CA PRO A 83 -10.82 -15.19 -21.33
C PRO A 83 -9.48 -15.92 -21.19
N GLU A 84 -9.11 -16.78 -22.15
CA GLU A 84 -7.79 -17.40 -22.20
C GLU A 84 -6.66 -16.39 -22.45
N LEU A 85 -6.86 -15.46 -23.38
CA LEU A 85 -5.91 -14.39 -23.70
C LEU A 85 -5.81 -13.38 -22.57
N LEU A 86 -6.92 -13.05 -21.91
CA LEU A 86 -6.91 -12.17 -20.73
C LEU A 86 -6.13 -12.80 -19.58
N SER A 87 -6.35 -14.10 -19.33
CA SER A 87 -5.62 -14.84 -18.29
C SER A 87 -4.13 -14.91 -18.59
N LEU A 88 -3.75 -15.19 -19.85
CA LEU A 88 -2.36 -15.16 -20.30
C LEU A 88 -1.76 -13.76 -20.17
N GLY A 89 -2.48 -12.71 -20.56
CA GLY A 89 -2.01 -11.33 -20.46
C GLY A 89 -1.74 -10.91 -19.01
N LEU A 90 -2.66 -11.22 -18.09
CA LEU A 90 -2.47 -10.96 -16.66
C LEU A 90 -1.35 -11.80 -16.06
N ALA A 91 -1.22 -13.07 -16.47
CA ALA A 91 -0.14 -13.96 -16.03
C ALA A 91 1.23 -13.46 -16.51
N LEU A 92 1.33 -13.01 -17.76
CA LEU A 92 2.55 -12.41 -18.33
C LEU A 92 2.90 -11.10 -17.62
N TRP A 93 1.91 -10.24 -17.36
CA TRP A 93 2.12 -9.00 -16.60
C TRP A 93 2.62 -9.28 -15.18
N LEU A 94 1.95 -10.18 -14.45
CA LEU A 94 2.36 -10.64 -13.13
C LEU A 94 3.77 -11.23 -13.15
N GLY A 95 4.05 -12.13 -14.09
CA GLY A 95 5.32 -12.82 -14.25
C GLY A 95 6.46 -11.85 -14.55
N LEU A 96 6.24 -10.89 -15.46
CA LEU A 96 7.20 -9.84 -15.77
C LEU A 96 7.47 -8.95 -14.56
N CYS A 97 6.42 -8.49 -13.89
CA CYS A 97 6.54 -7.68 -12.68
C CYS A 97 7.30 -8.43 -11.58
N LEU A 98 7.00 -9.71 -11.38
CA LEU A 98 7.67 -10.55 -10.39
C LEU A 98 9.13 -10.79 -10.76
N TYR A 99 9.43 -11.07 -12.02
CA TYR A 99 10.78 -11.26 -12.52
C TYR A 99 11.65 -10.00 -12.27
N ILE A 100 11.13 -8.82 -12.62
CA ILE A 100 11.82 -7.54 -12.38
C ILE A 100 11.96 -7.31 -10.86
N SER A 101 10.92 -7.60 -10.08
CA SER A 101 10.95 -7.47 -8.62
C SER A 101 12.00 -8.36 -7.95
N LEU A 102 12.30 -9.55 -8.51
CA LEU A 102 13.30 -10.47 -7.96
C LEU A 102 14.72 -10.08 -8.35
N LEU A 103 14.89 -9.40 -9.49
CA LEU A 103 16.18 -8.90 -9.95
C LEU A 103 16.61 -7.65 -9.17
N ASP A 104 15.65 -6.79 -8.83
CA ASP A 104 15.90 -5.55 -8.10
C ASP A 104 16.03 -5.83 -6.59
N ARG A 105 17.23 -5.60 -6.02
CA ARG A 105 17.47 -5.74 -4.56
C ARG A 105 17.17 -4.47 -3.78
N THR A 106 16.59 -3.45 -4.41
CA THR A 106 16.28 -2.18 -3.76
C THR A 106 14.81 -2.14 -3.32
N PRO A 107 14.38 -1.13 -2.53
CA PRO A 107 12.97 -0.96 -2.16
C PRO A 107 11.99 -0.86 -3.34
N ARG A 108 12.50 -0.64 -4.57
CA ARG A 108 11.72 -0.59 -5.82
C ARG A 108 11.09 -1.93 -6.18
N ALA A 109 11.65 -3.06 -5.72
CA ALA A 109 11.05 -4.38 -5.90
C ALA A 109 9.57 -4.41 -5.44
N TYR A 110 9.27 -3.75 -4.32
CA TYR A 110 7.92 -3.68 -3.76
C TYR A 110 6.91 -3.05 -4.73
N LEU A 111 7.33 -2.06 -5.53
CA LEU A 111 6.48 -1.40 -6.51
C LEU A 111 6.05 -2.37 -7.61
N PHE A 112 6.99 -3.14 -8.16
CA PHE A 112 6.69 -4.11 -9.22
C PHE A 112 5.82 -5.25 -8.72
N LEU A 113 6.13 -5.81 -7.54
CA LEU A 113 5.31 -6.83 -6.91
C LEU A 113 3.86 -6.35 -6.73
N LEU A 114 3.68 -5.13 -6.23
CA LEU A 114 2.36 -4.56 -6.00
C LEU A 114 1.62 -4.28 -7.32
N ALA A 115 2.31 -3.86 -8.38
CA ALA A 115 1.71 -3.64 -9.69
C ALA A 115 1.12 -4.93 -10.27
N GLY A 116 1.82 -6.06 -10.18
CA GLY A 116 1.34 -7.35 -10.66
C GLY A 116 0.09 -7.83 -9.90
N TYR A 117 0.15 -7.84 -8.57
CA TYR A 117 -0.97 -8.29 -7.75
C TYR A 117 -2.19 -7.36 -7.89
N THR A 118 -1.98 -6.04 -7.93
CA THR A 118 -3.07 -5.06 -8.10
C THR A 118 -3.78 -5.21 -9.44
N ALA A 119 -3.03 -5.43 -10.53
CA ALA A 119 -3.62 -5.67 -11.84
C ALA A 119 -4.57 -6.87 -11.84
N SER A 120 -4.22 -7.92 -11.10
CA SER A 120 -5.04 -9.14 -10.99
C SER A 120 -6.28 -8.94 -10.12
N ILE A 121 -6.15 -8.23 -9.00
CA ILE A 121 -7.29 -7.93 -8.12
C ILE A 121 -8.33 -7.06 -8.84
N ILE A 122 -7.89 -6.12 -9.68
CA ILE A 122 -8.81 -5.28 -10.45
C ILE A 122 -9.31 -6.06 -11.67
N GLY A 123 -8.42 -6.80 -12.33
CA GLY A 123 -8.67 -7.46 -13.59
C GLY A 123 -9.74 -8.54 -13.52
N PHE A 124 -9.57 -9.54 -12.65
CA PHE A 124 -10.46 -10.70 -12.60
C PHE A 124 -11.92 -10.35 -12.25
N PRO A 125 -12.21 -9.50 -11.25
CA PRO A 125 -13.60 -9.12 -10.96
C PRO A 125 -14.22 -8.22 -12.03
N SER A 126 -13.41 -7.52 -12.83
CA SER A 126 -13.90 -6.59 -13.84
C SER A 126 -14.30 -7.27 -15.15
N VAL A 127 -14.09 -8.59 -15.30
CA VAL A 127 -14.49 -9.35 -16.49
C VAL A 127 -16.00 -9.37 -16.71
N THR A 128 -16.79 -9.28 -15.63
CA THR A 128 -18.25 -9.24 -15.70
C THR A 128 -18.80 -7.85 -16.02
N THR A 129 -18.00 -6.80 -15.83
CA THR A 129 -18.39 -5.41 -16.13
C THR A 129 -17.17 -4.62 -16.62
N PRO A 130 -16.64 -4.93 -17.83
CA PRO A 130 -15.40 -4.35 -18.32
C PRO A 130 -15.51 -2.82 -18.52
N GLY A 131 -16.70 -2.30 -18.81
CA GLY A 131 -16.94 -0.85 -18.92
C GLY A 131 -16.73 -0.08 -17.61
N ALA A 132 -16.82 -0.75 -16.46
CA ALA A 132 -16.61 -0.13 -15.15
C ALA A 132 -15.14 -0.21 -14.67
N VAL A 133 -14.24 -0.88 -15.41
CA VAL A 133 -12.86 -1.15 -14.95
C VAL A 133 -12.10 0.12 -14.60
N PHE A 134 -12.27 1.20 -15.38
CA PHE A 134 -11.64 2.49 -15.10
C PHE A 134 -12.12 3.07 -13.77
N THR A 135 -13.44 3.07 -13.53
CA THR A 135 -14.03 3.55 -12.28
C THR A 135 -13.56 2.72 -11.09
N ILE A 136 -13.53 1.39 -11.22
CA ILE A 136 -13.04 0.49 -10.17
C ILE A 136 -11.55 0.74 -9.88
N ALA A 137 -10.74 0.90 -10.93
CA ALA A 137 -9.33 1.20 -10.81
C ALA A 137 -9.07 2.56 -10.15
N ALA A 138 -9.81 3.60 -10.55
CA ALA A 138 -9.70 4.94 -9.98
C ALA A 138 -10.09 4.96 -8.49
N LEU A 139 -11.21 4.30 -8.12
CA LEU A 139 -11.62 4.16 -6.72
C LEU A 139 -10.54 3.46 -5.89
N ARG A 140 -9.91 2.41 -6.43
CA ARG A 140 -8.83 1.68 -5.75
C ARG A 140 -7.62 2.57 -5.47
N VAL A 141 -7.21 3.38 -6.45
CA VAL A 141 -6.11 4.33 -6.32
C VAL A 141 -6.43 5.39 -5.27
N GLN A 142 -7.66 5.92 -5.27
CA GLN A 142 -8.13 6.89 -4.27
C GLN A 142 -8.15 6.29 -2.86
N GLU A 143 -8.73 5.11 -2.69
CA GLU A 143 -8.79 4.37 -1.41
C GLU A 143 -7.40 4.17 -0.82
N ILE A 144 -6.46 3.69 -1.64
CA ILE A 144 -5.08 3.45 -1.22
C ILE A 144 -4.37 4.77 -0.90
N THR A 145 -4.55 5.80 -1.70
CA THR A 145 -3.90 7.10 -1.49
C THR A 145 -4.40 7.77 -0.20
N ILE A 146 -5.70 7.74 0.08
CA ILE A 146 -6.26 8.28 1.31
C ILE A 146 -5.70 7.54 2.53
N GLY A 147 -5.67 6.21 2.50
CA GLY A 147 -5.09 5.41 3.58
C GLY A 147 -3.61 5.73 3.83
N ILE A 148 -2.85 5.94 2.75
CA ILE A 148 -1.43 6.34 2.81
C ILE A 148 -1.27 7.74 3.40
N LEU A 149 -2.06 8.71 2.95
CA LEU A 149 -2.00 10.08 3.43
C LEU A 149 -2.32 10.13 4.93
N CYS A 150 -3.37 9.46 5.38
CA CYS A 150 -3.74 9.41 6.80
C CYS A 150 -2.68 8.72 7.65
N GLY A 151 -2.16 7.57 7.19
CA GLY A 151 -1.07 6.85 7.85
C GLY A 151 0.20 7.69 7.95
N SER A 152 0.60 8.31 6.85
CA SER A 152 1.80 9.15 6.79
C SER A 152 1.66 10.41 7.65
N LEU A 153 0.48 11.05 7.65
CA LEU A 153 0.20 12.22 8.49
C LEU A 153 0.32 11.89 9.97
N ILE A 154 -0.35 10.84 10.44
CA ILE A 154 -0.29 10.47 11.87
C ILE A 154 1.11 10.02 12.28
N HIS A 155 1.79 9.23 11.44
CA HIS A 155 3.14 8.77 11.76
C HIS A 155 4.19 9.88 11.67
N GLY A 156 3.98 10.88 10.82
CA GLY A 156 4.85 12.06 10.66
C GLY A 156 4.62 13.16 11.69
N PHE A 157 3.37 13.48 12.03
CA PHE A 157 3.03 14.57 12.96
C PHE A 157 3.03 14.13 14.44
N VAL A 158 2.59 12.91 14.76
CA VAL A 158 2.48 12.47 16.16
C VAL A 158 3.79 11.77 16.58
N PHE A 159 4.75 12.49 17.14
CA PHE A 159 6.05 11.96 17.58
C PHE A 159 6.81 11.23 16.46
N PRO A 160 7.49 11.95 15.55
CA PRO A 160 8.39 11.31 14.61
C PRO A 160 9.54 10.68 15.40
N GLN A 161 9.57 9.35 15.49
CA GLN A 161 10.78 8.66 15.92
C GLN A 161 11.77 8.78 14.78
N THR A 162 12.54 9.87 14.81
CA THR A 162 13.60 10.17 13.86
C THR A 162 14.70 9.15 14.03
N VAL A 163 15.19 8.64 12.89
CA VAL A 163 16.29 7.69 12.82
C VAL A 163 17.50 8.19 13.61
N THR A 164 17.67 9.51 13.69
CA THR A 164 18.69 10.23 14.47
C THR A 164 18.85 9.72 15.90
N ALA A 165 17.76 9.46 16.64
CA ALA A 165 17.88 9.00 18.03
C ALA A 165 18.42 7.56 18.11
N THR A 166 18.07 6.70 17.16
CA THR A 166 18.57 5.33 17.08
C THR A 166 20.00 5.27 16.54
N LEU A 167 20.33 6.19 15.63
CA LEU A 167 21.65 6.29 15.00
C LEU A 167 22.68 6.87 15.98
N LEU A 168 22.32 7.90 16.76
CA LEU A 168 23.15 8.43 17.84
C LEU A 168 23.36 7.39 18.95
N ALA A 169 22.31 6.69 19.39
CA ALA A 169 22.45 5.61 20.37
C ALA A 169 23.35 4.46 19.86
N ARG A 170 23.35 4.17 18.55
CA ARG A 170 24.26 3.19 17.94
C ARG A 170 25.70 3.71 17.85
N ILE A 171 25.89 5.00 17.56
CA ILE A 171 27.20 5.64 17.53
C ILE A 171 27.81 5.66 18.94
N ASP A 172 27.05 6.06 19.95
CA ASP A 172 27.49 6.06 21.35
C ASP A 172 27.87 4.66 21.84
N ALA A 173 27.13 3.63 21.43
CA ALA A 173 27.44 2.24 21.77
C ALA A 173 28.67 1.67 21.04
N ILE A 174 29.10 2.26 19.93
CA ILE A 174 30.33 1.88 19.20
C ILE A 174 31.54 2.67 19.73
N LEU A 175 31.30 3.89 20.23
CA LEU A 175 32.34 4.76 20.79
C LEU A 175 32.64 4.51 22.28
N ALA A 176 31.78 3.78 22.99
CA ALA A 176 31.97 3.33 24.38
C ALA A 176 32.75 2.00 24.45
#